data_AF-A0A1U7MA60-F1
#
_entry.id   AF-A0A1U7MA60-F1
#
_cell.length_a   1.000
_cell.length_b   1.000
_cell.length_c   1.000
_cell.angle_alpha   90.00
_cell.angle_beta   90.00
_cell.angle_gamma   90.00
#
_symmetry.space_group_name_H-M   'P 1'
#
loop_
_entity.id
_entity.type
_entity.pdbx_description
1 polymer ?
#
loop_
_entity_poly.entity_id
_entity_poly.type
_entity_poly.pdbx_seq_one_letter_code
_entity_poly.pdbx_strand_id
1 'polypeptide(L)'
;MVAERKKRKSGYMMLQERDLKMITFVAKFGYCNEDHLRWLIGLTQEKDKNNFNLLVNRLERHGYLEKIKLIAKQPAFILLGKVASELLAIPKPKGLVLHTLKHDMLAIDLYIGMTTKYPNYEIKTEREIRIVEGLSLNHRQQVPDLLVNKSIAVEIELTAKSNDRLQQIVNSYLVKDNYSHVLYYVRSKSLGYKIYNYSGRSPKFQVFYFDEDIVSATELPMDEAIASQFLSDSNDE
;
A
#
# COMPACT_ATOMS: atom_id res chain seq x y z
N MET A 1 27.74 22.78 0.10
CA MET A 1 27.17 23.87 -0.72
C MET A 1 25.77 23.45 -1.17
N VAL A 2 24.72 23.98 -0.54
CA VAL A 2 23.33 23.72 -0.94
C VAL A 2 22.96 24.75 -1.99
N ALA A 3 22.80 24.32 -3.23
CA ALA A 3 22.45 25.21 -4.34
C ALA A 3 21.05 25.79 -4.13
N GLU A 4 20.94 27.12 -4.03
CA GLU A 4 19.67 27.85 -4.04
C GLU A 4 18.92 27.58 -5.35
N ARG A 5 17.83 26.81 -5.27
CA ARG A 5 16.89 26.64 -6.38
C ARG A 5 16.09 27.95 -6.56
N LYS A 6 16.44 28.73 -7.58
CA LYS A 6 15.67 29.91 -8.04
C LYS A 6 14.17 29.55 -8.17
N LYS A 7 13.31 30.22 -7.39
CA LYS A 7 11.84 30.22 -7.54
C LYS A 7 11.48 30.72 -8.95
N ARG A 8 11.11 29.81 -9.85
CA ARG A 8 10.57 30.17 -11.18
C ARG A 8 9.07 30.44 -11.05
N LYS A 9 8.59 31.50 -11.70
CA LYS A 9 7.17 31.90 -11.73
C LYS A 9 6.30 30.72 -12.19
N SER A 10 5.33 30.36 -11.36
CA SER A 10 4.35 29.31 -11.60
C SER A 10 3.37 29.75 -12.70
N GLY A 11 3.67 29.41 -13.96
CA GLY A 11 2.64 29.33 -14.97
C GLY A 11 1.82 28.06 -14.73
N TYR A 12 0.48 28.17 -14.74
CA TYR A 12 -0.40 27.01 -14.66
C TYR A 12 -0.10 26.07 -15.83
N MET A 13 0.34 24.85 -15.53
CA MET A 13 0.49 23.80 -16.53
C MET A 13 -0.88 23.16 -16.79
N MET A 14 -1.26 23.06 -18.06
CA MET A 14 -2.44 22.27 -18.45
C MET A 14 -2.14 20.78 -18.23
N LEU A 15 -2.87 20.15 -17.32
CA LEU A 15 -2.75 18.71 -17.05
C LEU A 15 -3.47 17.90 -18.12
N GLN A 16 -2.82 16.86 -18.61
CA GLN A 16 -3.45 15.84 -19.44
C GLN A 16 -4.12 14.78 -18.57
N GLU A 17 -5.02 13.99 -19.14
CA GLU A 17 -5.67 12.87 -18.43
C GLU A 17 -4.64 11.91 -17.82
N ARG A 18 -3.58 11.59 -18.55
CA ARG A 18 -2.45 10.78 -18.04
C ARG A 18 -1.79 11.40 -16.81
N ASP A 19 -1.63 12.72 -16.75
CA ASP A 19 -1.04 13.41 -15.60
C ASP A 19 -1.95 13.29 -14.39
N LEU A 20 -3.25 13.51 -14.58
CA LEU A 20 -4.26 13.34 -13.54
C LEU A 20 -4.29 11.88 -13.04
N LYS A 21 -4.17 10.90 -13.93
CA LYS A 21 -4.09 9.48 -13.56
C LYS A 21 -2.89 9.20 -12.65
N MET A 22 -1.71 9.73 -12.97
CA MET A 22 -0.53 9.58 -12.11
C MET A 22 -0.70 10.28 -10.77
N ILE A 23 -1.17 11.53 -10.78
CA ILE A 23 -1.35 12.34 -9.57
C ILE A 23 -2.35 11.68 -8.62
N THR A 24 -3.49 11.23 -9.15
CA THR A 24 -4.54 10.55 -8.36
C THR A 24 -4.06 9.20 -7.84
N PHE A 25 -3.30 8.43 -8.62
CA PHE A 25 -2.70 7.18 -8.14
C PHE A 25 -1.71 7.42 -7.00
N VAL A 26 -0.79 8.38 -7.13
CA VAL A 26 0.14 8.72 -6.03
C VAL A 26 -0.63 9.23 -4.82
N ALA A 27 -1.71 9.98 -5.01
CA ALA A 27 -2.54 10.49 -3.92
C ALA A 27 -3.18 9.38 -3.06
N LYS A 28 -3.55 8.24 -3.66
CA LYS A 28 -4.10 7.07 -2.96
C LYS A 28 -3.15 6.52 -1.90
N PHE A 29 -1.85 6.52 -2.14
CA PHE A 29 -0.86 5.95 -1.20
C PHE A 29 -0.02 7.03 -0.50
N GLY A 30 -0.03 8.25 -1.05
CA GLY A 30 0.88 9.33 -0.71
C GLY A 30 2.21 9.26 -1.47
N TYR A 31 2.66 8.05 -1.81
CA TYR A 31 3.87 7.82 -2.57
C TYR A 31 3.89 6.42 -3.22
N CYS A 32 4.77 6.22 -4.21
CA CYS A 32 5.04 4.94 -4.85
C CYS A 32 6.47 4.92 -5.41
N ASN A 33 6.94 3.79 -5.95
CA ASN A 33 8.17 3.77 -6.74
C ASN A 33 7.88 4.16 -8.21
N GLU A 34 8.93 4.39 -9.00
CA GLU A 34 8.79 4.71 -10.44
C GLU A 34 8.17 3.58 -11.25
N ASP A 35 8.44 2.32 -10.91
CA ASP A 35 7.95 1.17 -11.66
C ASP A 35 6.43 1.02 -11.55
N HIS A 36 5.83 1.33 -10.39
CA HIS A 36 4.37 1.39 -10.21
C HIS A 36 3.73 2.42 -11.15
N LEU A 37 4.34 3.61 -11.29
CA LEU A 37 3.82 4.62 -12.20
C LEU A 37 4.05 4.27 -13.66
N ARG A 38 5.19 3.67 -14.00
CA ARG A 38 5.45 3.18 -15.36
C ARG A 38 4.42 2.14 -15.77
N TRP A 39 4.11 1.20 -14.88
CA TRP A 39 3.03 0.24 -15.07
C TRP A 39 1.68 0.94 -15.31
N LEU A 40 1.31 1.90 -14.46
CA LEU A 40 0.02 2.61 -14.53
C LEU A 40 -0.25 3.28 -15.88
N ILE A 41 0.80 3.80 -16.53
CA ILE A 41 0.71 4.52 -17.80
C ILE A 41 1.20 3.70 -19.01
N GLY A 42 1.49 2.40 -18.82
CA GLY A 42 1.89 1.49 -19.89
C GLY A 42 3.30 1.73 -20.47
N LEU A 43 4.21 2.35 -19.70
CA LEU A 43 5.60 2.63 -20.10
C LEU A 43 6.59 1.68 -19.42
N THR A 44 6.36 0.38 -19.56
CA THR A 44 7.12 -0.68 -18.86
C THR A 44 8.43 -1.05 -19.54
N GLN A 45 8.65 -0.70 -20.81
CA GLN A 45 9.87 -1.06 -21.53
C GLN A 45 11.02 -0.09 -21.22
N GLU A 46 12.27 -0.55 -21.30
CA GLU A 46 13.45 0.29 -21.00
C GLU A 46 13.56 1.49 -21.97
N LYS A 47 13.15 1.31 -23.23
CA LYS A 47 13.09 2.40 -24.23
C LYS A 47 12.17 3.55 -23.82
N ASP A 48 11.18 3.29 -22.97
CA ASP A 48 10.18 4.28 -22.54
C ASP A 48 10.65 5.11 -21.34
N LYS A 49 11.78 4.75 -20.74
CA LYS A 49 12.32 5.38 -19.53
C LYS A 49 12.61 6.87 -19.71
N ASN A 50 13.07 7.27 -20.90
CA ASN A 50 13.30 8.69 -21.21
C ASN A 50 11.97 9.47 -21.24
N ASN A 51 10.94 8.92 -21.86
CA ASN A 51 9.61 9.53 -21.91
C ASN A 51 8.99 9.64 -20.52
N PHE A 52 9.10 8.58 -19.72
CA PHE A 52 8.67 8.58 -18.32
C PHE A 52 9.39 9.65 -17.49
N ASN A 53 10.72 9.75 -17.62
CA ASN A 53 11.49 10.77 -16.91
C ASN A 53 11.11 12.19 -17.32
N LEU A 54 10.87 12.45 -18.62
CA LEU A 54 10.41 13.76 -19.08
C LEU A 54 9.05 14.12 -18.46
N LEU A 55 8.14 13.16 -18.38
CA LEU A 55 6.82 13.31 -17.77
C LEU A 55 6.91 13.63 -16.27
N VAL A 56 7.63 12.80 -15.51
CA VAL A 56 7.82 13.00 -14.06
C VAL A 56 8.55 14.31 -13.78
N ASN A 57 9.65 14.60 -14.48
CA ASN A 57 10.41 15.84 -14.30
C ASN A 57 9.57 17.08 -14.64
N ARG A 58 8.64 16.97 -15.59
CA ARG A 58 7.68 18.04 -15.87
C ARG A 58 6.73 18.23 -14.69
N LEU A 59 6.10 17.17 -14.18
CA LEU A 59 5.19 17.25 -13.04
C LEU A 59 5.89 17.73 -11.76
N GLU A 60 7.13 17.31 -11.55
CA GLU A 60 7.98 17.74 -10.43
C GLU A 60 8.32 19.23 -10.52
N ARG A 61 8.73 19.72 -11.70
CA ARG A 61 9.03 21.16 -11.89
C ARG A 61 7.85 22.08 -11.60
N HIS A 62 6.62 21.59 -11.78
CA HIS A 62 5.39 22.33 -11.48
C HIS A 62 4.82 22.00 -10.09
N GLY A 63 5.51 21.21 -9.26
CA GLY A 63 5.14 20.93 -7.86
C GLY A 63 3.98 19.95 -7.68
N TYR A 64 3.60 19.21 -8.72
CA TYR A 64 2.57 18.17 -8.64
C TYR A 64 3.11 16.88 -8.03
N LEU A 65 4.37 16.54 -8.30
CA LEU A 65 5.05 15.37 -7.77
C LEU A 65 6.40 15.77 -7.14
N GLU A 66 6.94 14.93 -6.29
CA GLU A 66 8.29 15.08 -5.72
C GLU A 66 9.06 13.77 -5.93
N LYS A 67 10.27 13.85 -6.51
CA LYS A 67 11.09 12.67 -6.81
C LYS A 67 12.21 12.54 -5.78
N ILE A 68 12.26 11.41 -5.09
CA ILE A 68 13.27 11.11 -4.06
C ILE A 68 14.05 9.85 -4.47
N LYS A 69 15.37 9.98 -4.58
CA LYS A 69 16.26 8.85 -4.86
C LYS A 69 17.01 8.47 -3.59
N LEU A 70 16.71 7.28 -3.04
CA LEU A 70 17.35 6.78 -1.82
C LEU A 70 18.63 5.99 -2.13
N ILE A 71 18.58 5.10 -3.13
CA ILE A 71 19.67 4.17 -3.45
C ILE A 71 20.10 4.35 -4.92
N ALA A 72 21.40 4.33 -5.16
CA ALA A 72 21.94 4.39 -6.52
C ALA A 72 21.47 3.18 -7.33
N LYS A 73 21.17 3.40 -8.62
CA LYS A 73 20.68 2.37 -9.56
C LYS A 73 19.34 1.71 -9.22
N GLN A 74 18.68 2.07 -8.11
CA GLN A 74 17.30 1.67 -7.84
C GLN A 74 16.31 2.71 -8.37
N PRO A 75 15.05 2.30 -8.65
CA PRO A 75 13.95 3.21 -8.98
C PRO A 75 13.81 4.30 -7.91
N ALA A 76 13.48 5.53 -8.34
CA ALA A 76 13.16 6.58 -7.39
C ALA A 76 11.77 6.34 -6.76
N PHE A 77 11.53 7.01 -5.64
CA PHE A 77 10.21 7.17 -5.07
C PHE A 77 9.58 8.46 -5.55
N ILE A 78 8.31 8.41 -5.87
CA ILE A 78 7.51 9.52 -6.35
C ILE A 78 6.42 9.81 -5.31
N LEU A 79 6.47 11.01 -4.75
CA LEU A 79 5.57 11.48 -3.70
C LEU A 79 4.62 12.52 -4.26
N LEU A 80 3.47 12.67 -3.58
CA LEU A 80 2.54 13.74 -3.90
C LEU A 80 3.13 15.11 -3.56
N GLY A 81 3.20 15.99 -4.54
CA GLY A 81 3.68 17.36 -4.36
C GLY A 81 2.63 18.28 -3.73
N LYS A 82 3.07 19.46 -3.29
CA LYS A 82 2.19 20.46 -2.66
C LYS A 82 1.04 20.89 -3.57
N VAL A 83 1.32 21.20 -4.85
CA VAL A 83 0.31 21.70 -5.79
C VAL A 83 -0.75 20.64 -6.07
N ALA A 84 -0.35 19.37 -6.20
CA ALA A 84 -1.29 18.27 -6.35
C ALA A 84 -2.13 18.04 -5.09
N SER A 85 -1.54 18.19 -3.90
CA SER A 85 -2.27 18.07 -2.63
C SER A 85 -3.37 19.15 -2.51
N GLU A 86 -3.05 20.39 -2.88
CA GLU A 86 -3.99 21.51 -2.94
C GLU A 86 -5.07 21.27 -4.00
N LEU A 87 -4.69 20.83 -5.21
CA LEU A 87 -5.60 20.51 -6.30
C LEU A 87 -6.65 19.45 -5.90
N LEU A 88 -6.22 18.43 -5.16
CA LEU A 88 -7.08 17.33 -4.72
C LEU A 88 -7.74 17.58 -3.36
N ALA A 89 -7.48 18.72 -2.72
CA ALA A 89 -7.93 19.05 -1.37
C ALA A 89 -7.60 17.95 -0.32
N ILE A 90 -6.42 17.35 -0.40
CA ILE A 90 -5.95 16.33 0.56
C ILE A 90 -4.65 16.76 1.26
N PRO A 91 -4.38 16.27 2.48
CA PRO A 91 -3.15 16.62 3.19
C PRO A 91 -1.91 16.10 2.47
N LYS A 92 -0.87 16.93 2.31
CA LYS A 92 0.41 16.46 1.75
C LYS A 92 1.02 15.34 2.63
N PRO A 93 1.52 14.23 2.06
CA PRO A 93 2.28 13.23 2.81
C PRO A 93 3.50 13.84 3.52
N LYS A 94 3.84 13.31 4.70
CA LYS A 94 4.98 13.80 5.51
C LYS A 94 6.36 13.41 4.95
N GLY A 95 6.42 12.59 3.91
CA GLY A 95 7.64 12.05 3.33
C GLY A 95 7.64 10.53 3.33
N LEU A 96 8.80 9.93 3.03
CA LEU A 96 9.01 8.48 3.11
C LEU A 96 9.32 8.07 4.54
N VAL A 97 8.68 7.00 4.99
CA VAL A 97 8.94 6.41 6.30
C VAL A 97 9.66 5.08 6.09
N LEU A 98 10.98 5.06 6.32
CA LEU A 98 11.83 3.94 5.90
C LEU A 98 11.41 2.59 6.51
N HIS A 99 10.88 2.58 7.73
CA HIS A 99 10.50 1.34 8.40
C HIS A 99 9.16 0.74 7.88
N THR A 100 8.27 1.54 7.30
CA THR A 100 7.03 1.06 6.66
C THR A 100 7.19 0.85 5.17
N LEU A 101 8.27 1.37 4.57
CA LEU A 101 8.51 1.40 3.13
C LEU A 101 8.25 0.07 2.42
N LYS A 102 8.72 -1.05 2.98
CA LYS A 102 8.52 -2.37 2.40
C LYS A 102 7.05 -2.80 2.42
N HIS A 103 6.35 -2.55 3.52
CA HIS A 103 4.92 -2.85 3.66
C HIS A 103 4.10 -1.96 2.71
N ASP A 104 4.40 -0.67 2.66
CA ASP A 104 3.73 0.29 1.77
C ASP A 104 3.90 -0.09 0.29
N MET A 105 5.07 -0.59 -0.14
CA MET A 105 5.25 -1.07 -1.52
C MET A 105 4.42 -2.31 -1.81
N LEU A 106 4.36 -3.28 -0.89
CA LEU A 106 3.55 -4.48 -1.06
C LEU A 106 2.05 -4.17 -1.10
N ALA A 107 1.59 -3.16 -0.37
CA ALA A 107 0.21 -2.68 -0.46
C ALA A 107 -0.13 -2.13 -1.86
N ILE A 108 0.82 -1.44 -2.49
CA ILE A 108 0.67 -0.94 -3.86
C ILE A 108 0.70 -2.10 -4.87
N ASP A 109 1.63 -3.04 -4.73
CA ASP A 109 1.72 -4.22 -5.60
C ASP A 109 0.44 -5.04 -5.53
N LEU A 110 -0.09 -5.29 -4.33
CA LEU A 110 -1.35 -5.99 -4.14
C LEU A 110 -2.52 -5.22 -4.75
N TYR A 111 -2.61 -3.90 -4.54
CA TYR A 111 -3.62 -3.07 -5.20
C TYR A 111 -3.56 -3.19 -6.73
N ILE A 112 -2.36 -3.12 -7.31
CA ILE A 112 -2.14 -3.27 -8.75
C ILE A 112 -2.60 -4.66 -9.22
N GLY A 113 -2.20 -5.72 -8.51
CA GLY A 113 -2.60 -7.10 -8.81
C GLY A 113 -4.12 -7.29 -8.75
N MET A 114 -4.77 -6.79 -7.70
CA MET A 114 -6.21 -6.89 -7.51
C MET A 114 -6.99 -6.09 -8.56
N THR A 115 -6.58 -4.85 -8.87
CA THR A 115 -7.25 -4.05 -9.90
C THR A 115 -7.07 -4.61 -11.30
N THR A 116 -5.94 -5.28 -11.58
CA THR A 116 -5.72 -5.98 -12.84
C THR A 116 -6.60 -7.23 -12.95
N LYS A 117 -6.66 -8.04 -11.88
CA LYS A 117 -7.41 -9.29 -11.85
C LYS A 117 -8.93 -9.08 -11.73
N TYR A 118 -9.34 -8.05 -11.02
CA TYR A 118 -10.73 -7.72 -10.69
C TYR A 118 -11.02 -6.24 -11.01
N PRO A 119 -11.10 -5.85 -12.31
CA PRO A 119 -11.24 -4.46 -12.72
C PRO A 119 -12.53 -3.78 -12.25
N ASN A 120 -13.54 -4.55 -11.85
CA ASN A 120 -14.81 -4.03 -11.34
C ASN A 120 -14.82 -3.81 -9.82
N TYR A 121 -13.74 -4.13 -9.11
CA TYR A 121 -13.69 -3.96 -7.65
C TYR A 121 -13.40 -2.50 -7.29
N GLU A 122 -14.18 -1.97 -6.35
CA GLU A 122 -13.86 -0.69 -5.69
C GLU A 122 -12.83 -0.98 -4.60
N ILE A 123 -11.59 -0.50 -4.76
CA ILE A 123 -10.52 -0.68 -3.78
C ILE A 123 -10.11 0.68 -3.23
N LYS A 124 -10.23 0.83 -1.90
CA LYS A 124 -9.73 1.99 -1.16
C LYS A 124 -8.48 1.61 -0.39
N THR A 125 -7.50 2.51 -0.35
CA THR A 125 -6.31 2.34 0.47
C THR A 125 -6.54 2.82 1.91
N GLU A 126 -5.69 2.42 2.86
CA GLU A 126 -5.66 2.95 4.23
C GLU A 126 -5.76 4.49 4.22
N ARG A 127 -4.96 5.15 3.38
CA ARG A 127 -4.90 6.61 3.33
C ARG A 127 -6.21 7.21 2.83
N GLU A 128 -6.86 6.62 1.82
CA GLU A 128 -8.18 7.07 1.37
C GLU A 128 -9.23 6.90 2.48
N ILE A 129 -9.21 5.76 3.18
CA ILE A 129 -10.12 5.48 4.31
C ILE A 129 -9.95 6.55 5.39
N ARG A 130 -8.71 6.82 5.81
CA ARG A 130 -8.43 7.83 6.84
C ARG A 130 -8.86 9.24 6.43
N ILE A 131 -8.65 9.63 5.17
CA ILE A 131 -9.09 10.94 4.67
C ILE A 131 -10.61 11.06 4.76
N VAL A 132 -11.35 10.03 4.31
CA VAL A 132 -12.82 10.02 4.34
C VAL A 132 -13.36 10.05 5.78
N GLU A 133 -12.70 9.34 6.70
CA GLU A 133 -13.10 9.30 8.11
C GLU A 133 -12.60 10.52 8.92
N GLY A 134 -11.92 11.48 8.28
CA GLY A 134 -11.35 12.65 8.96
C GLY A 134 -10.26 12.28 9.98
N LEU A 135 -9.70 11.09 9.87
CA LEU A 135 -8.68 10.57 10.77
C LEU A 135 -7.31 11.07 10.35
N SER A 136 -6.57 11.61 11.32
CA SER A 136 -5.14 11.82 11.11
C SER A 136 -4.42 10.47 11.00
N LEU A 137 -3.26 10.44 10.33
CA LEU A 137 -2.36 9.27 10.32
C LEU A 137 -1.95 8.81 11.73
N ASN A 138 -2.04 9.70 12.72
CA ASN A 138 -1.67 9.40 14.12
C ASN A 138 -2.88 8.94 14.96
N HIS A 139 -4.09 8.85 14.38
CA HIS A 139 -5.26 8.40 15.11
C HIS A 139 -5.16 6.90 15.39
N ARG A 140 -5.43 6.50 16.64
CA ARG A 140 -5.31 5.11 17.11
C ARG A 140 -6.38 4.17 16.55
N GLN A 141 -7.34 4.70 15.81
CA GLN A 141 -8.35 3.87 15.14
C GLN A 141 -7.67 3.03 14.06
N GLN A 142 -7.85 1.73 14.18
CA GLN A 142 -7.41 0.77 13.18
C GLN A 142 -8.35 0.82 11.97
N VAL A 143 -7.71 0.88 10.80
CA VAL A 143 -8.31 0.75 9.47
C VAL A 143 -7.50 -0.31 8.71
N PRO A 144 -8.09 -1.02 7.75
CA PRO A 144 -7.36 -1.99 6.95
C PRO A 144 -6.38 -1.32 5.99
N ASP A 145 -5.36 -2.06 5.55
CA ASP A 145 -4.39 -1.60 4.55
C ASP A 145 -5.09 -1.32 3.20
N LEU A 146 -6.01 -2.21 2.81
CA LEU A 146 -6.94 -1.99 1.70
C LEU A 146 -8.37 -2.39 2.09
N LEU A 147 -9.37 -1.73 1.51
CA LEU A 147 -10.78 -2.07 1.64
C LEU A 147 -11.39 -2.31 0.27
N VAL A 148 -11.87 -3.53 0.04
CA VAL A 148 -12.46 -3.97 -1.23
C VAL A 148 -13.97 -4.04 -1.13
N ASN A 149 -14.67 -3.44 -2.08
CA ASN A 149 -16.14 -3.38 -2.17
C ASN A 149 -16.82 -2.98 -0.85
N LYS A 150 -16.17 -2.12 -0.07
CA LYS A 150 -16.63 -1.58 1.23
C LYS A 150 -16.77 -2.60 2.38
N SER A 151 -16.64 -3.90 2.13
CA SER A 151 -16.91 -4.95 3.12
C SER A 151 -15.80 -6.01 3.26
N ILE A 152 -14.76 -5.98 2.44
CA ILE A 152 -13.64 -6.93 2.54
C ILE A 152 -12.41 -6.15 3.00
N ALA A 153 -11.99 -6.38 4.24
CA ALA A 153 -10.75 -5.83 4.78
C ALA A 153 -9.56 -6.65 4.29
N VAL A 154 -8.47 -5.98 3.93
CA VAL A 154 -7.19 -6.61 3.57
C VAL A 154 -6.11 -6.09 4.50
N GLU A 155 -5.33 -7.02 5.04
CA GLU A 155 -4.24 -6.76 5.98
C GLU A 155 -2.96 -7.44 5.47
N ILE A 156 -1.84 -6.72 5.46
CA ILE A 156 -0.54 -7.20 5.03
C ILE A 156 0.37 -7.27 6.26
N GLU A 157 0.85 -8.46 6.59
CA GLU A 157 1.67 -8.69 7.77
C GLU A 157 3.00 -9.37 7.42
N LEU A 158 4.09 -8.59 7.52
CA LEU A 158 5.43 -9.06 7.13
C LEU A 158 6.21 -9.67 8.28
N THR A 159 5.99 -9.17 9.50
CA THR A 159 6.69 -9.60 10.71
C THR A 159 5.66 -9.86 11.79
N ALA A 160 5.99 -10.71 12.76
CA ALA A 160 5.13 -10.86 13.92
C ALA A 160 5.05 -9.52 14.68
N LYS A 161 3.89 -8.85 14.63
CA LYS A 161 3.51 -7.90 15.68
C LYS A 161 3.55 -8.64 17.03
N SER A 162 3.69 -7.89 18.13
CA SER A 162 3.56 -8.50 19.45
C SER A 162 2.24 -9.27 19.54
N ASN A 163 2.24 -10.39 20.27
CA ASN A 163 1.10 -11.30 20.40
C ASN A 163 -0.18 -10.53 20.74
N ASP A 164 -0.09 -9.63 21.73
CA ASP A 164 -1.18 -8.79 22.19
C ASP A 164 -1.71 -7.87 21.08
N ARG A 165 -0.81 -7.23 20.31
CA ARG A 165 -1.21 -6.33 19.23
C ARG A 165 -1.90 -7.08 18.10
N LEU A 166 -1.37 -8.24 17.71
CA LEU A 166 -1.99 -9.06 16.66
C LEU A 166 -3.38 -9.56 17.10
N GLN A 167 -3.50 -10.01 18.35
CA GLN A 167 -4.77 -10.47 18.90
C GLN A 167 -5.79 -9.32 18.99
N GLN A 168 -5.37 -8.12 19.41
CA GLN A 168 -6.23 -6.92 19.41
C GLN A 168 -6.76 -6.60 18.02
N ILE A 169 -5.91 -6.67 17.00
CA ILE A 169 -6.28 -6.45 15.60
C ILE A 169 -7.35 -7.46 15.17
N VAL A 170 -7.10 -8.76 15.37
CA VAL A 170 -8.04 -9.83 15.00
C VAL A 170 -9.36 -9.69 15.75
N ASN A 171 -9.32 -9.44 17.06
CA ASN A 171 -10.51 -9.21 17.87
C ASN A 171 -11.31 -7.99 17.39
N SER A 172 -10.63 -6.93 16.95
CA SER A 172 -11.30 -5.74 16.42
C SER A 172 -12.14 -6.09 15.18
N TYR A 173 -11.66 -6.99 14.33
CA TYR A 173 -12.40 -7.46 13.17
C TYR A 173 -13.48 -8.48 13.51
N LEU A 174 -13.28 -9.30 14.53
CA LEU A 174 -14.31 -10.23 15.01
C LEU A 174 -15.56 -9.48 15.51
N VAL A 175 -15.37 -8.40 16.27
CA VAL A 175 -16.45 -7.60 16.84
C VAL A 175 -17.11 -6.67 15.82
N LYS A 176 -16.38 -6.27 14.77
CA LYS A 176 -16.86 -5.36 13.73
C LYS A 176 -17.64 -6.10 12.63
N ASP A 177 -18.95 -5.94 12.63
CA ASP A 177 -19.85 -6.56 11.64
C ASP A 177 -19.88 -5.87 10.28
N ASN A 178 -19.20 -4.73 10.12
CA ASN A 178 -19.14 -4.01 8.84
C ASN A 178 -18.23 -4.68 7.80
N TYR A 179 -17.49 -5.72 8.18
CA TYR A 179 -16.68 -6.51 7.25
C TYR A 179 -17.25 -7.91 7.09
N SER A 180 -17.53 -8.28 5.84
CA SER A 180 -17.91 -9.63 5.45
C SER A 180 -16.75 -10.62 5.54
N HIS A 181 -15.53 -10.18 5.19
CA HIS A 181 -14.32 -11.00 5.18
C HIS A 181 -13.10 -10.15 5.53
N VAL A 182 -12.07 -10.81 6.04
CA VAL A 182 -10.75 -10.25 6.29
C VAL A 182 -9.69 -11.14 5.63
N LEU A 183 -8.98 -10.59 4.66
CA LEU A 183 -7.93 -11.28 3.92
C LEU A 183 -6.58 -10.87 4.50
N TYR A 184 -5.86 -11.81 5.12
CA TYR A 184 -4.50 -11.59 5.60
C TYR A 184 -3.49 -12.09 4.57
N TYR A 185 -2.59 -11.22 4.14
CA TYR A 185 -1.43 -11.58 3.32
C TYR A 185 -0.19 -11.64 4.22
N VAL A 186 0.41 -12.82 4.34
CA VAL A 186 1.52 -13.07 5.27
C VAL A 186 2.74 -13.62 4.56
N ARG A 187 3.94 -13.25 5.05
CA ARG A 187 5.22 -13.86 4.60
C ARG A 187 5.65 -15.09 5.39
N SER A 188 4.95 -15.39 6.48
CA SER A 188 5.26 -16.53 7.34
C SER A 188 4.02 -17.39 7.52
N LYS A 189 4.17 -18.70 7.29
CA LYS A 189 3.12 -19.68 7.53
C LYS A 189 2.74 -19.74 9.01
N SER A 190 3.72 -19.70 9.92
CA SER A 190 3.47 -19.74 11.36
C SER A 190 2.63 -18.54 11.83
N LEU A 191 2.91 -17.35 11.29
CA LEU A 191 2.08 -16.17 11.50
C LEU A 191 0.66 -16.36 10.97
N GLY A 192 0.50 -16.98 9.80
CA GLY A 192 -0.80 -17.32 9.25
C GLY A 192 -1.62 -18.23 10.16
N TYR A 193 -1.04 -19.31 10.67
CA TYR A 193 -1.71 -20.20 11.62
C TYR A 193 -2.03 -19.52 12.95
N LYS A 194 -1.18 -18.60 13.40
CA LYS A 194 -1.44 -17.80 14.59
C LYS A 194 -2.67 -16.89 14.43
N ILE A 195 -2.80 -16.23 13.29
CA ILE A 195 -3.99 -15.43 12.95
C ILE A 195 -5.24 -16.31 12.92
N TYR A 196 -5.15 -17.50 12.30
CA TYR A 196 -6.24 -18.46 12.25
C TYR A 196 -6.69 -18.94 13.66
N ASN A 197 -5.75 -19.14 14.57
CA ASN A 197 -6.09 -19.48 15.96
C ASN A 197 -6.72 -18.31 16.70
N TYR A 198 -6.17 -17.09 16.56
CA TYR A 198 -6.74 -15.90 17.18
C TYR A 198 -8.13 -15.54 16.65
N SER A 199 -8.44 -15.89 15.40
CA SER A 199 -9.77 -15.66 14.82
C SER A 199 -10.82 -16.66 15.32
N GLY A 200 -10.45 -17.58 16.22
CA GLY A 200 -11.32 -18.69 16.62
C GLY A 200 -11.70 -19.57 15.44
N ARG A 201 -10.86 -19.60 14.39
CA ARG A 201 -11.08 -20.32 13.13
C ARG A 201 -12.35 -19.88 12.40
N SER A 202 -12.73 -18.61 12.59
CA SER A 202 -13.88 -18.03 11.90
C SER A 202 -13.65 -18.03 10.38
N PRO A 203 -14.62 -18.49 9.57
CA PRO A 203 -14.52 -18.48 8.10
C PRO A 203 -14.48 -17.06 7.52
N LYS A 204 -14.77 -16.03 8.35
CA LYS A 204 -14.57 -14.62 8.02
C LYS A 204 -13.11 -14.31 7.68
N PHE A 205 -12.15 -15.09 8.19
CA PHE A 205 -10.72 -14.83 8.04
C PHE A 205 -10.12 -15.82 7.04
N GLN A 206 -9.53 -15.29 5.98
CA GLN A 206 -8.77 -16.05 5.00
C GLN A 206 -7.31 -15.60 5.03
N VAL A 207 -6.37 -16.52 4.95
CA VAL A 207 -4.94 -16.21 5.01
C VAL A 207 -4.26 -16.67 3.74
N PHE A 208 -3.55 -15.76 3.10
CA PHE A 208 -2.76 -15.97 1.90
C PHE A 208 -1.28 -15.86 2.25
N TYR A 209 -0.50 -16.87 1.88
CA TYR A 209 0.94 -16.87 2.02
C TYR A 209 1.61 -16.43 0.72
N PHE A 210 2.64 -15.59 0.85
CA PHE A 210 3.52 -15.25 -0.25
C PHE A 210 4.97 -15.28 0.22
N ASP A 211 5.87 -15.72 -0.66
CA ASP A 211 7.29 -15.69 -0.37
C ASP A 211 7.86 -14.30 -0.73
N GLU A 212 7.95 -13.99 -2.01
CA GLU A 212 8.47 -12.69 -2.50
C GLU A 212 7.38 -11.83 -3.15
N ASP A 213 6.59 -12.41 -4.05
CA ASP A 213 5.55 -11.70 -4.80
C ASP A 213 4.18 -11.87 -4.16
N ILE A 214 3.66 -10.80 -3.55
CA ILE A 214 2.34 -10.76 -2.92
C ILE A 214 1.18 -10.98 -3.89
N VAL A 215 1.36 -10.68 -5.18
CA VAL A 215 0.32 -10.91 -6.20
C VAL A 215 0.19 -12.40 -6.51
N SER A 216 1.25 -13.17 -6.27
CA SER A 216 1.29 -14.63 -6.44
C SER A 216 0.81 -15.41 -5.19
N ALA A 217 0.32 -14.72 -4.16
CA ALA A 217 -0.02 -15.35 -2.89
C ALA A 217 -1.05 -16.48 -3.05
N THR A 218 -0.87 -17.54 -2.27
CA THR A 218 -1.75 -18.71 -2.26
C THR A 218 -2.46 -18.82 -0.93
N GLU A 219 -3.74 -19.21 -0.95
CA GLU A 219 -4.49 -19.45 0.28
C GLU A 219 -3.82 -20.59 1.06
N LEU A 220 -3.52 -20.34 2.34
CA LEU A 220 -2.95 -21.34 3.22
C LEU A 220 -4.04 -22.35 3.61
N PRO A 221 -3.78 -23.67 3.49
CA PRO A 221 -4.72 -24.68 3.95
C PRO A 221 -4.82 -24.63 5.47
N MET A 222 -6.01 -24.32 5.98
CA MET A 222 -6.29 -24.19 7.41
C MET A 222 -6.74 -25.53 8.01
N ASP A 223 -5.86 -26.53 7.97
CA ASP A 223 -6.07 -27.84 8.60
C ASP A 223 -5.48 -27.86 10.03
N GLU A 224 -6.23 -28.41 11.00
CA GLU A 224 -5.82 -28.54 12.40
C GLU A 224 -4.51 -29.32 12.59
N ALA A 225 -4.30 -30.38 11.80
CA ALA A 225 -3.11 -31.20 11.90
C ALA A 225 -1.86 -30.42 11.48
N ILE A 226 -2.00 -29.57 10.46
CA ILE A 226 -0.91 -28.76 9.91
C ILE A 226 -0.62 -27.59 10.86
N ALA A 227 -1.66 -26.92 11.39
CA ALA A 227 -1.49 -25.79 12.30
C ALA A 227 -0.68 -26.17 13.56
N SER A 228 -0.90 -27.37 14.11
CA SER A 228 -0.22 -27.85 15.31
C SER A 228 1.29 -28.04 15.10
N GLN A 229 1.71 -28.45 13.90
CA GLN A 229 3.12 -28.66 13.54
C GLN A 229 3.91 -27.34 13.42
N PHE A 230 3.28 -26.26 12.96
CA PHE A 230 3.97 -24.97 12.78
C PHE A 230 4.05 -24.11 14.05
N LEU A 231 3.23 -24.42 15.06
CA LEU A 231 3.22 -23.67 16.32
C LEU A 231 4.29 -24.18 17.30
N SER A 232 4.61 -25.48 17.26
CA SER A 232 5.70 -26.05 18.06
C SER A 232 7.05 -25.43 17.70
N ASP A 233 7.26 -25.12 16.42
CA ASP A 233 8.55 -24.66 15.89
C ASP A 233 8.78 -23.16 16.14
N SER A 234 7.77 -22.43 16.62
CA SER A 234 7.82 -20.97 16.81
C SER A 234 8.06 -20.51 18.26
N ASN A 235 8.22 -21.46 19.20
CA ASN A 235 8.54 -21.16 20.59
C ASN A 235 10.05 -21.17 20.90
N ASP A 236 10.90 -21.38 19.88
CA ASP A 236 12.35 -21.47 20.02
C ASP A 236 13.12 -20.22 19.49
N GLU A 237 12.43 -19.13 19.17
CA GLU A 237 13.02 -17.80 18.81
C GLU A 237 12.50 -16.67 19.71
#